data_AF-A0A6A3S3Y9-F1
#
_entry.id   AF-A0A6A3S3Y9-F1
#
_cell.length_a   1.000
_cell.length_b   1.000
_cell.length_c   1.000
_cell.angle_alpha   90.00
_cell.angle_beta   90.00
_cell.angle_gamma   90.00
#
_symmetry.space_group_name_H-M   'P 1'
#
loop_
_entity.id
_entity.type
_entity.pdbx_description
1 polymer ?
#
loop_
_entity_poly.entity_id
_entity_poly.type
_entity_poly.pdbx_seq_one_letter_code
_entity_poly.pdbx_strand_id
1 'polypeptide(L)'
;MQLRKECTERKLRLSRKVPKAEQIRRLRDYDAMQRAVQATVDEENVLDPSLRKTKYCIIRLLNIIFADRIAERLASSDDAATRDQIDAGEVNHKTAFWREGAAEFLSNTTDFNNLFDLASNDPRFHGINPSVIVGHGVARLYGMWKKVYRNYAKAYVKFYVPGQNSDDFYDYCDSSLDAAYLRVCTKVKSELEAFVNGGMHAEDEVDSMNLNKEPVRPQSNRSSRW
;
A
#
# COMPACT_ATOMS: atom_id res chain seq x y z
N MET A 1 0.99 6.51 -36.26
CA MET A 1 2.34 6.77 -35.70
C MET A 1 2.31 7.48 -34.34
N GLN A 2 1.35 8.36 -34.04
CA GLN A 2 1.37 9.22 -32.85
C GLN A 2 1.26 8.48 -31.50
N LEU A 3 0.33 7.52 -31.35
CA LEU A 3 0.11 6.81 -30.07
C LEU A 3 1.35 6.04 -29.57
N ARG A 4 2.14 5.46 -30.49
CA ARG A 4 3.32 4.69 -30.12
C ARG A 4 4.46 5.60 -29.65
N LYS A 5 4.60 6.77 -30.28
CA LYS A 5 5.55 7.81 -29.86
C LYS A 5 5.21 8.28 -28.45
N GLU A 6 3.93 8.59 -28.19
CA GLU A 6 3.45 9.02 -26.88
C GLU A 6 3.65 7.95 -25.80
N CYS A 7 3.40 6.67 -26.10
CA CYS A 7 3.74 5.58 -25.17
C CYS A 7 5.25 5.52 -24.85
N THR A 8 6.10 5.79 -25.84
CA THR A 8 7.56 5.78 -25.67
C THR A 8 8.03 6.98 -24.83
N GLU A 9 7.50 8.17 -25.11
CA GLU A 9 7.77 9.40 -24.34
C GLU A 9 7.38 9.23 -22.87
N ARG A 10 6.26 8.53 -22.60
CA ARG A 10 5.78 8.19 -21.25
C ARG A 10 6.44 6.94 -20.66
N LYS A 11 7.50 6.42 -21.30
CA LYS A 11 8.27 5.23 -20.87
C LYS A 11 7.43 3.96 -20.67
N LEU A 12 6.29 3.83 -21.35
CA LEU A 12 5.45 2.64 -21.31
C LEU A 12 6.10 1.52 -22.15
N ARG A 13 6.44 0.40 -21.48
CA ARG A 13 7.00 -0.77 -22.16
C ARG A 13 5.92 -1.48 -22.99
N LEU A 14 6.02 -1.40 -24.31
CA LEU A 14 5.11 -2.05 -25.26
C LEU A 14 5.87 -3.00 -26.19
N SER A 15 5.26 -4.17 -26.47
CA SER A 15 5.81 -5.11 -27.44
C SER A 15 5.67 -4.60 -28.89
N ARG A 16 6.42 -5.20 -29.83
CA ARG A 16 6.50 -4.71 -31.22
C ARG A 16 5.15 -4.70 -31.94
N LYS A 17 4.22 -5.61 -31.60
CA LYS A 17 2.92 -5.80 -32.27
C LYS A 17 1.69 -5.49 -31.39
N VAL A 18 1.76 -4.55 -30.46
CA VAL A 18 0.59 -4.17 -29.63
C VAL A 18 -0.50 -3.49 -30.48
N PRO A 19 -1.76 -3.99 -30.47
CA PRO A 19 -2.89 -3.37 -31.18
C PRO A 19 -3.16 -1.94 -30.72
N LYS A 20 -3.72 -1.11 -31.61
CA LYS A 20 -4.03 0.30 -31.31
C LYS A 20 -4.96 0.47 -30.09
N ALA A 21 -5.95 -0.41 -29.94
CA ALA A 21 -6.87 -0.38 -28.80
C ALA A 21 -6.14 -0.59 -27.46
N GLU A 22 -5.17 -1.52 -27.42
CA GLU A 22 -4.37 -1.78 -26.23
C GLU A 22 -3.42 -0.62 -25.90
N GLN A 23 -2.85 0.05 -26.91
CA GLN A 23 -2.06 1.28 -26.70
C GLN A 23 -2.91 2.39 -26.06
N ILE A 24 -4.14 2.58 -26.54
CA ILE A 24 -5.07 3.56 -25.99
C ILE A 24 -5.45 3.20 -24.55
N ARG A 25 -5.73 1.92 -24.26
CA ARG A 25 -6.01 1.45 -22.89
C ARG A 25 -4.86 1.78 -21.94
N ARG A 26 -3.63 1.41 -22.31
CA ARG A 26 -2.42 1.69 -21.50
C ARG A 26 -2.20 3.17 -21.22
N LEU A 27 -2.44 4.02 -22.21
CA LEU A 27 -2.33 5.48 -22.04
C LEU A 27 -3.40 6.00 -21.08
N ARG A 28 -4.65 5.54 -21.21
CA ARG A 28 -5.74 5.89 -20.28
C ARG A 28 -5.45 5.43 -18.86
N ASP A 29 -4.93 4.22 -18.69
CA ASP A 29 -4.55 3.67 -17.38
C ASP A 29 -3.42 4.50 -16.75
N TYR A 30 -2.43 4.90 -17.55
CA TYR A 30 -1.37 5.80 -17.11
C TYR A 30 -1.92 7.16 -16.67
N ASP A 31 -2.81 7.77 -17.46
CA ASP A 31 -3.42 9.07 -17.13
C ASP A 31 -4.33 9.00 -15.90
N ALA A 32 -5.04 7.88 -15.73
CA ALA A 32 -5.83 7.61 -14.53
C ALA A 32 -4.92 7.47 -13.31
N MET A 33 -3.82 6.73 -13.42
CA MET A 33 -2.82 6.59 -12.36
C MET A 33 -2.19 7.94 -11.99
N GLN A 34 -1.81 8.76 -12.98
CA GLN A 34 -1.25 10.09 -12.73
C GLN A 34 -2.25 11.01 -12.03
N ARG A 35 -3.51 11.02 -12.47
CA ARG A 35 -4.58 11.78 -11.78
C ARG A 35 -4.81 11.30 -10.36
N ALA A 36 -4.81 10.00 -10.11
CA ALA A 36 -4.94 9.45 -8.77
C ALA A 36 -3.76 9.86 -7.86
N VAL A 37 -2.53 9.81 -8.37
CA VAL A 37 -1.35 10.28 -7.64
C VAL A 37 -1.47 11.77 -7.32
N GLN A 38 -1.85 12.59 -8.29
CA GLN A 38 -2.04 14.04 -8.08
C GLN A 38 -3.11 14.31 -7.03
N ALA A 39 -4.27 13.64 -7.10
CA ALA A 39 -5.33 13.77 -6.11
C ALA A 39 -4.85 13.44 -4.68
N THR A 40 -4.05 12.39 -4.50
CA THR A 40 -3.49 12.07 -3.18
C THR A 40 -2.52 13.13 -2.66
N VAL A 41 -1.76 13.78 -3.55
CA VAL A 41 -0.87 14.89 -3.18
C VAL A 41 -1.68 16.12 -2.80
N ASP A 42 -2.75 16.42 -3.53
CA ASP A 42 -3.62 17.55 -3.25
C ASP A 42 -4.36 17.36 -1.92
N GLU A 43 -4.90 16.17 -1.65
CA GLU A 43 -5.51 15.83 -0.35
C GLU A 43 -4.52 16.01 0.82
N GLU A 44 -3.28 15.55 0.64
CA GLU A 44 -2.22 15.70 1.64
C GLU A 44 -1.85 17.18 1.88
N ASN A 45 -1.89 17.99 0.82
CA ASN A 45 -1.61 19.44 0.90
C ASN A 45 -2.73 20.24 1.59
N VAL A 46 -3.96 19.74 1.61
CA VAL A 46 -5.09 20.36 2.34
C VAL A 46 -4.98 20.15 3.85
N LEU A 47 -4.26 19.12 4.29
CA LEU A 47 -4.05 18.86 5.72
C LEU A 47 -3.16 19.93 6.36
N ASP A 48 -3.40 20.16 7.66
CA ASP A 48 -2.48 20.89 8.51
C ASP A 48 -1.06 20.27 8.40
N PRO A 49 0.01 21.07 8.25
CA PRO A 49 1.38 20.55 8.11
C PRO A 49 1.78 19.54 9.19
N SER A 50 1.28 19.68 10.42
CA SER A 50 1.57 18.75 11.53
C SER A 50 0.89 17.39 11.38
N LEU A 51 -0.14 17.29 10.53
CA LEU A 51 -0.86 16.06 10.23
C LEU A 51 -0.38 15.42 8.92
N ARG A 52 0.58 16.05 8.23
CA ARG A 52 1.05 15.55 6.94
C ARG A 52 1.96 14.34 7.09
N LYS A 53 1.69 13.29 6.32
CA LYS A 53 2.53 12.09 6.27
C LYS A 53 3.93 12.50 5.83
N THR A 54 4.92 12.12 6.64
CA THR A 54 6.34 12.24 6.27
C THR A 54 6.86 10.94 5.66
N LYS A 55 8.10 10.99 5.16
CA LYS A 55 8.84 9.77 4.77
C LYS A 55 9.11 8.83 5.95
N TYR A 56 9.05 9.32 7.19
CA TYR A 56 9.30 8.52 8.40
C TYR A 56 8.09 7.68 8.80
N CYS A 57 6.87 8.17 8.53
CA CYS A 57 5.65 7.55 9.02
C CYS A 57 5.48 6.09 8.57
N ILE A 58 5.86 5.78 7.32
CA ILE A 58 5.74 4.41 6.81
C ILE A 58 6.82 3.51 7.38
N ILE A 59 8.04 4.00 7.49
CA ILE A 59 9.16 3.26 8.10
C ILE A 59 8.83 2.91 9.55
N ARG A 60 8.31 3.87 10.31
CA ARG A 60 7.81 3.64 11.67
C ARG A 60 6.70 2.60 11.72
N LEU A 61 5.72 2.69 10.82
CA LEU A 61 4.64 1.70 10.73
C LEU A 61 5.19 0.30 10.48
N LEU A 62 6.18 0.17 9.59
CA LEU A 62 6.82 -1.11 9.29
C LEU A 62 7.61 -1.63 10.50
N ASN A 63 8.31 -0.77 11.24
CA ASN A 63 8.97 -1.18 12.49
C ASN A 63 7.97 -1.77 13.50
N ILE A 64 6.79 -1.17 13.63
CA ILE A 64 5.74 -1.65 14.54
C ILE A 64 5.18 -2.99 14.10
N ILE A 65 4.81 -3.12 12.82
CA ILE A 65 4.27 -4.38 12.26
C ILE A 65 5.27 -5.53 12.44
N PHE A 66 6.55 -5.22 12.27
CA PHE A 66 7.65 -6.17 12.40
C PHE A 66 8.29 -6.18 13.78
N ALA A 67 7.68 -5.62 14.82
CA ALA A 67 8.21 -5.77 16.18
C ALA A 67 7.82 -7.13 16.76
N ASP A 68 8.69 -7.78 17.55
CA ASP A 68 8.48 -9.16 18.02
C ASP A 68 7.14 -9.32 18.76
N ARG A 69 6.83 -8.37 19.66
CA ARG A 69 5.55 -8.34 20.38
C ARG A 69 4.33 -8.33 19.45
N ILE A 70 4.39 -7.63 18.33
CA ILE A 70 3.28 -7.47 17.39
C ILE A 70 3.23 -8.64 16.40
N ALA A 71 4.40 -9.16 16.02
CA ALA A 71 4.61 -10.32 15.18
C ALA A 71 4.07 -11.61 15.81
N GLU A 72 4.37 -11.85 17.09
CA GLU A 72 3.86 -13.01 17.83
C GLU A 72 2.33 -13.02 17.87
N ARG A 73 1.72 -11.85 18.08
CA ARG A 73 0.26 -11.69 18.08
C ARG A 73 -0.35 -11.90 16.71
N LEU A 74 0.36 -11.56 15.65
CA LEU A 74 -0.05 -11.79 14.27
C LEU A 74 0.00 -13.28 13.92
N ALA A 75 1.01 -14.00 14.42
CA ALA A 75 1.15 -15.45 14.27
C ALA A 75 0.17 -16.24 15.16
N SER A 76 -0.24 -15.67 16.31
CA SER A 76 -1.18 -16.29 17.25
C SER A 76 -2.64 -15.85 17.07
N SER A 77 -2.93 -14.92 16.15
CA SER A 77 -4.29 -14.40 15.94
C SER A 77 -5.07 -15.37 15.05
N ASP A 78 -5.96 -16.11 15.68
CA ASP A 78 -6.96 -16.99 15.04
C ASP A 78 -8.22 -16.22 14.61
N ASP A 79 -8.12 -14.90 14.37
CA ASP A 79 -9.23 -14.08 13.88
C ASP A 79 -9.41 -14.30 12.37
N ALA A 80 -9.84 -15.50 11.99
CA ALA A 80 -10.36 -15.75 10.65
C ALA A 80 -11.59 -14.83 10.44
N ALA A 81 -11.49 -13.90 9.50
CA ALA A 81 -12.59 -13.04 9.11
C ALA A 81 -13.81 -13.89 8.70
N THR A 82 -15.01 -13.51 9.16
CA THR A 82 -16.23 -14.24 8.77
C THR A 82 -16.54 -13.97 7.30
N ARG A 83 -17.19 -14.94 6.62
CA ARG A 83 -17.57 -14.85 5.19
C ARG A 83 -18.33 -13.55 4.88
N ASP A 84 -19.21 -13.11 5.77
CA ASP A 84 -19.99 -11.88 5.60
C ASP A 84 -19.15 -10.59 5.69
N GLN A 85 -18.07 -10.61 6.50
CA GLN A 85 -17.13 -9.48 6.58
C GLN A 85 -16.24 -9.41 5.33
N ILE A 86 -15.93 -10.58 4.76
CA ILE A 86 -15.24 -10.74 3.47
C ILE A 86 -16.12 -10.20 2.34
N ASP A 87 -17.39 -10.58 2.30
CA ASP A 87 -18.33 -10.15 1.26
C ASP A 87 -18.72 -8.66 1.34
N ALA A 88 -18.58 -8.02 2.51
CA ALA A 88 -18.84 -6.59 2.71
C ALA A 88 -17.65 -5.67 2.41
N GLY A 89 -16.47 -6.21 2.07
CA GLY A 89 -15.24 -5.42 1.89
C GLY A 89 -14.74 -4.71 3.16
N GLU A 90 -15.28 -5.07 4.33
CA GLU A 90 -14.91 -4.50 5.63
C GLU A 90 -13.69 -5.17 6.26
N VAL A 91 -13.14 -6.20 5.63
CA VAL A 91 -12.05 -6.97 6.21
C VAL A 91 -10.84 -6.09 6.47
N ASN A 92 -10.27 -6.26 7.66
CA ASN A 92 -8.91 -5.93 8.03
C ASN A 92 -8.67 -4.55 8.68
N HIS A 93 -9.19 -3.40 8.23
CA HIS A 93 -8.76 -2.11 8.83
C HIS A 93 -9.30 -1.80 10.25
N LYS A 94 -10.28 -2.55 10.77
CA LYS A 94 -10.87 -2.37 12.11
C LYS A 94 -10.47 -3.45 13.13
N THR A 95 -9.57 -4.38 12.76
CA THR A 95 -9.19 -5.49 13.64
C THR A 95 -8.46 -4.98 14.89
N ALA A 96 -8.45 -5.80 15.94
CA ALA A 96 -7.72 -5.49 17.17
C ALA A 96 -6.25 -5.16 16.88
N PHE A 97 -5.64 -5.85 15.90
CA PHE A 97 -4.29 -5.59 15.40
C PHE A 97 -4.07 -4.14 14.99
N TRP A 98 -4.89 -3.58 14.08
CA TRP A 98 -4.66 -2.20 13.61
C TRP A 98 -4.97 -1.15 14.67
N ARG A 99 -5.87 -1.43 15.62
CA ARG A 99 -6.10 -0.56 16.77
C ARG A 99 -4.90 -0.53 17.71
N GLU A 100 -4.33 -1.69 18.02
CA GLU A 100 -3.09 -1.78 18.80
C GLU A 100 -1.92 -1.12 18.07
N GLY A 101 -1.74 -1.43 16.78
CA GLY A 101 -0.71 -0.82 15.94
C GLY A 101 -0.83 0.70 15.88
N ALA A 102 -2.05 1.25 15.87
CA ALA A 102 -2.26 2.70 15.94
C ALA A 102 -1.91 3.29 17.31
N ALA A 103 -2.16 2.57 18.41
CA ALA A 103 -1.75 3.01 19.74
C ALA A 103 -0.21 3.01 19.85
N GLU A 104 0.45 1.96 19.38
CA GLU A 104 1.92 1.87 19.35
C GLU A 104 2.55 2.87 18.37
N PHE A 105 1.83 3.24 17.32
CA PHE A 105 2.30 4.27 16.40
C PHE A 105 2.58 5.60 17.12
N LEU A 106 1.80 5.92 18.14
CA LEU A 106 1.93 7.14 18.93
C LEU A 106 2.91 6.99 20.11
N SER A 107 3.35 5.78 20.45
CA SER A 107 4.24 5.55 21.60
C SER A 107 5.68 5.89 21.27
N ASN A 108 6.37 6.74 22.04
CA ASN A 108 7.77 7.08 21.76
C ASN A 108 8.76 6.05 22.33
N THR A 109 8.60 4.79 21.93
CA THR A 109 9.47 3.68 22.35
C THR A 109 10.66 3.50 21.40
N THR A 110 11.80 3.09 21.95
CA THR A 110 13.03 2.87 21.18
C THR A 110 12.88 1.81 20.10
N ASP A 111 12.00 0.83 20.32
CA ASP A 111 11.79 -0.32 19.44
C ASP A 111 11.28 0.09 18.06
N PHE A 112 10.57 1.22 17.96
CA PHE A 112 10.03 1.72 16.69
C PHE A 112 10.80 2.92 16.13
N ASN A 113 11.70 3.49 16.93
CA ASN A 113 12.42 4.72 16.61
C ASN A 113 13.65 4.50 15.73
N ASN A 114 14.17 3.27 15.68
CA ASN A 114 15.39 2.93 14.95
C ASN A 114 15.08 2.17 13.66
N LEU A 115 15.94 2.31 12.67
CA LEU A 115 15.93 1.42 11.50
C LEU A 115 16.51 0.06 11.90
N PHE A 116 16.11 -0.99 11.21
CA PHE A 116 16.84 -2.25 11.25
C PHE A 116 18.29 -2.04 10.78
N ASP A 117 19.26 -2.72 11.40
CA ASP A 117 20.69 -2.56 11.11
C ASP A 117 21.02 -2.71 9.61
N LEU A 118 20.33 -3.62 8.91
CA LEU A 118 20.50 -3.82 7.48
C LEU A 118 20.15 -2.56 6.66
N ALA A 119 19.16 -1.78 7.10
CA ALA A 119 18.81 -0.50 6.47
C ALA A 119 19.65 0.66 7.00
N SER A 120 20.03 0.66 8.29
CA SER A 120 20.89 1.71 8.89
C SER A 120 22.23 1.85 8.17
N ASN A 121 22.77 0.74 7.66
CA ASN A 121 24.05 0.72 6.93
C ASN A 121 23.92 1.06 5.44
N ASP A 122 22.70 1.29 4.94
CA ASP A 122 22.45 1.59 3.54
C ASP A 122 22.25 3.11 3.34
N PRO A 123 23.09 3.77 2.51
CA PRO A 123 23.02 5.21 2.28
C PRO A 123 21.65 5.74 1.82
N ARG A 124 20.82 4.89 1.20
CA ARG A 124 19.47 5.26 0.76
C ARG A 124 18.54 5.62 1.92
N PHE A 125 18.82 5.11 3.11
CA PHE A 125 18.05 5.40 4.32
C PHE A 125 18.67 6.49 5.20
N HIS A 126 19.76 7.13 4.77
CA HIS A 126 20.33 8.26 5.49
C HIS A 126 19.31 9.40 5.66
N GLY A 127 19.25 9.93 6.88
CA GLY A 127 18.30 10.99 7.23
C GLY A 127 16.84 10.52 7.29
N ILE A 128 16.57 9.22 7.43
CA ILE A 128 15.30 8.68 7.90
C ILE A 128 15.34 8.64 9.43
N ASN A 129 14.37 9.30 10.08
CA ASN A 129 14.24 9.29 11.53
C ASN A 129 12.81 8.89 11.95
N PRO A 130 12.56 7.60 12.24
CA PRO A 130 11.26 7.10 12.70
C PRO A 130 10.80 7.64 14.07
N SER A 131 11.66 8.33 14.83
CA SER A 131 11.27 8.97 16.10
C SER A 131 10.43 10.24 15.89
N VAL A 132 10.33 10.76 14.66
CA VAL A 132 9.46 11.89 14.32
C VAL A 132 8.05 11.36 14.10
N ILE A 133 7.20 11.52 15.12
CA ILE A 133 5.84 10.95 15.14
C ILE A 133 4.84 11.98 14.61
N VAL A 134 4.08 11.58 13.58
CA VAL A 134 2.91 12.31 13.07
C VAL A 134 1.67 11.47 13.32
N GLY A 135 0.67 12.04 13.99
CA GLY A 135 -0.54 11.31 14.36
C GLY A 135 -1.33 10.82 13.15
N HIS A 136 -1.61 9.51 13.11
CA HIS A 136 -2.41 8.88 12.07
C HIS A 136 -3.46 7.96 12.69
N GLY A 137 -4.71 8.06 12.22
CA GLY A 137 -5.76 7.14 12.59
C GLY A 137 -5.61 5.77 11.91
N VAL A 138 -6.32 4.77 12.47
CA VAL A 138 -6.28 3.37 12.03
C VAL A 138 -6.47 3.21 10.51
N ALA A 139 -7.49 3.85 9.93
CA ALA A 139 -7.78 3.78 8.50
C ALA A 139 -6.62 4.32 7.63
N ARG A 140 -5.94 5.37 8.09
CA ARG A 140 -4.81 5.97 7.37
C ARG A 140 -3.57 5.06 7.42
N LEU A 141 -3.29 4.47 8.58
CA LEU A 141 -2.20 3.50 8.75
C LEU A 141 -2.42 2.26 7.88
N TYR A 142 -3.65 1.73 7.85
CA TYR A 142 -3.99 0.62 6.96
C TYR A 142 -3.82 0.99 5.48
N GLY A 143 -4.28 2.18 5.07
CA GLY A 143 -4.09 2.69 3.71
C GLY A 143 -2.62 2.82 3.33
N MET A 144 -1.78 3.30 4.26
CA MET A 144 -0.33 3.37 4.10
C MET A 144 0.27 1.98 3.89
N TRP A 145 -0.07 1.01 4.74
CA TRP A 145 0.36 -0.39 4.58
C TRP A 145 -0.01 -0.95 3.21
N LYS A 146 -1.28 -0.85 2.79
CA LYS A 146 -1.74 -1.35 1.49
C LYS A 146 -0.94 -0.78 0.32
N LYS A 147 -0.62 0.52 0.37
CA LYS A 147 0.17 1.18 -0.68
C LYS A 147 1.59 0.61 -0.76
N VAL A 148 2.24 0.43 0.38
CA VAL A 148 3.60 -0.13 0.46
C VAL A 148 3.61 -1.58 0.01
N TYR A 149 2.67 -2.37 0.52
CA TYR A 149 2.53 -3.77 0.17
C TYR A 149 2.35 -3.94 -1.35
N ARG A 150 1.46 -3.17 -1.97
CA ARG A 150 1.24 -3.20 -3.42
C ARG A 150 2.52 -2.91 -4.21
N ASN A 151 3.30 -1.91 -3.78
CA ASN A 151 4.57 -1.57 -4.43
C ASN A 151 5.60 -2.68 -4.24
N TYR A 152 5.69 -3.24 -3.03
CA TYR A 152 6.55 -4.38 -2.71
C TYR A 152 6.19 -5.61 -3.54
N ALA A 153 4.93 -6.02 -3.59
CA ALA A 153 4.49 -7.20 -4.34
C ALA A 153 4.83 -7.08 -5.84
N LYS A 154 4.63 -5.88 -6.42
CA LYS A 154 5.05 -5.59 -7.79
C LYS A 154 6.57 -5.70 -7.99
N ALA A 155 7.36 -5.16 -7.06
CA ALA A 155 8.82 -5.25 -7.10
C ALA A 155 9.30 -6.70 -6.94
N TYR A 156 8.69 -7.44 -6.02
CA TYR A 156 8.98 -8.82 -5.70
C TYR A 156 8.79 -9.74 -6.90
N VAL A 157 7.64 -9.65 -7.58
CA VAL A 157 7.40 -10.44 -8.80
C VAL A 157 8.43 -10.13 -9.88
N LYS A 158 8.81 -8.86 -10.07
CA LYS A 158 9.84 -8.46 -11.05
C LYS A 158 11.23 -8.97 -10.68
N PHE A 159 11.60 -8.93 -9.40
CA PHE A 159 12.91 -9.33 -8.89
C PHE A 159 13.20 -10.82 -9.12
N TYR A 160 12.17 -11.67 -9.00
CA TYR A 160 12.32 -13.12 -9.18
C TYR A 160 12.10 -13.62 -10.62
N VAL A 161 11.97 -12.72 -11.61
CA VAL A 161 11.92 -13.12 -13.02
C VAL A 161 13.31 -13.66 -13.43
N PRO A 162 13.42 -14.90 -13.97
CA PRO A 162 14.70 -15.42 -14.44
C PRO A 162 15.31 -14.55 -15.54
N GLY A 163 16.63 -14.35 -15.50
CA GLY A 163 17.37 -13.60 -16.52
C GLY A 163 17.30 -12.07 -16.37
N GLN A 164 16.96 -11.55 -15.19
CA GLN A 164 17.19 -10.14 -14.87
C GLN A 164 18.67 -9.87 -14.56
N ASN A 165 19.08 -8.60 -14.73
CA ASN A 165 20.49 -8.19 -14.66
C ASN A 165 20.91 -7.58 -13.32
N SER A 166 19.97 -7.31 -12.40
CA SER A 166 20.27 -6.67 -11.11
C SER A 166 19.89 -7.57 -9.94
N ASP A 167 20.84 -7.74 -9.02
CA ASP A 167 20.67 -8.43 -7.74
C ASP A 167 20.15 -7.51 -6.63
N ASP A 168 20.04 -6.19 -6.90
CA ASP A 168 19.50 -5.23 -5.95
C ASP A 168 17.98 -5.09 -6.10
N PHE A 169 17.24 -5.50 -5.07
CA PHE A 169 15.78 -5.40 -5.03
C PHE A 169 15.26 -3.98 -5.25
N TYR A 170 16.01 -2.96 -4.82
CA TYR A 170 15.61 -1.56 -4.96
C TYR A 170 15.38 -1.15 -6.42
N ASP A 171 16.12 -1.73 -7.37
CA ASP A 171 15.99 -1.43 -8.79
C ASP A 171 14.60 -1.78 -9.35
N TYR A 172 13.84 -2.60 -8.64
CA TYR A 172 12.50 -3.04 -9.00
C TYR A 172 11.39 -2.30 -8.23
N CYS A 173 11.76 -1.50 -7.22
CA CYS A 173 10.85 -0.74 -6.35
C CYS A 173 10.27 0.53 -6.99
N ASP A 174 10.61 0.85 -8.24
CA ASP A 174 10.17 2.09 -8.91
C ASP A 174 10.43 3.35 -8.03
N SER A 175 11.61 3.42 -7.40
CA SER A 175 12.03 4.46 -6.43
C SER A 175 11.27 4.49 -5.09
N SER A 176 10.42 3.52 -4.81
CA SER A 176 9.72 3.41 -3.53
C SER A 176 10.67 2.91 -2.44
N LEU A 177 11.24 3.86 -1.67
CA LEU A 177 12.07 3.56 -0.50
C LEU A 177 11.30 2.73 0.54
N ASP A 178 10.00 2.98 0.68
CA ASP A 178 9.11 2.23 1.56
C ASP A 178 9.04 0.73 1.21
N ALA A 179 8.92 0.40 -0.09
CA ALA A 179 8.89 -0.99 -0.55
C ALA A 179 10.25 -1.68 -0.36
N ALA A 180 11.34 -0.94 -0.56
CA ALA A 180 12.68 -1.44 -0.27
C ALA A 180 12.89 -1.70 1.23
N TYR A 181 12.35 -0.84 2.10
CA TYR A 181 12.38 -1.06 3.53
C TYR A 181 11.57 -2.29 3.93
N LEU A 182 10.38 -2.49 3.34
CA LEU A 182 9.60 -3.71 3.57
C LEU A 182 10.39 -4.98 3.20
N ARG A 183 11.23 -4.94 2.15
CA ARG A 183 12.16 -6.04 1.84
C ARG A 183 13.24 -6.24 2.91
N VAL A 184 13.74 -5.17 3.51
CA VAL A 184 14.65 -5.28 4.67
C VAL A 184 13.92 -5.96 5.83
N CYS A 185 12.71 -5.52 6.15
CA CYS A 185 11.91 -6.11 7.23
C CYS A 185 11.68 -7.61 7.02
N THR A 186 11.31 -8.05 5.81
CA THR A 186 11.09 -9.49 5.52
C THR A 186 12.39 -10.30 5.50
N LYS A 187 13.55 -9.69 5.21
CA LYS A 187 14.84 -10.36 5.35
C LYS A 187 15.26 -10.54 6.80
N VAL A 188 14.98 -9.54 7.65
CA VAL A 188 15.30 -9.59 9.08
C VAL A 188 14.35 -10.53 9.82
N LYS A 189 13.07 -10.53 9.43
CA LYS A 189 11.99 -11.34 10.04
C LYS A 189 11.34 -12.25 9.01
N SER A 190 12.11 -13.25 8.58
CA SER A 190 11.69 -14.20 7.54
C SER A 190 10.43 -14.99 7.91
N GLU A 191 10.16 -15.19 9.20
CA GLU A 191 8.96 -15.83 9.71
C GLU A 191 7.67 -15.07 9.36
N LEU A 192 7.76 -13.76 9.14
CA LEU A 192 6.63 -12.93 8.70
C LEU A 192 6.52 -12.84 7.17
N GLU A 193 7.46 -13.41 6.41
CA GLU A 193 7.43 -13.35 4.94
C GLU A 193 6.18 -14.04 4.37
N ALA A 194 5.69 -15.12 4.99
CA ALA A 194 4.44 -15.77 4.62
C ALA A 194 3.21 -14.87 4.83
N PHE A 195 3.17 -14.12 5.95
CA PHE A 195 2.11 -13.14 6.20
C PHE A 195 2.13 -12.03 5.15
N VAL A 196 3.31 -11.48 4.84
CA VAL A 196 3.44 -10.44 3.82
C VAL A 196 3.05 -10.99 2.45
N ASN A 197 3.57 -12.16 2.06
CA ASN A 197 3.30 -12.76 0.76
C ASN A 197 1.86 -13.26 0.61
N GLY A 198 1.17 -13.55 1.71
CA GLY A 198 -0.27 -13.88 1.73
C GLY A 198 -1.19 -12.67 1.51
N GLY A 199 -0.67 -11.46 1.34
CA GLY A 199 -1.47 -10.22 1.29
C GLY A 199 -2.31 -10.01 0.01
N MET A 200 -3.60 -9.68 0.22
CA MET A 200 -4.66 -9.35 -0.75
C MET A 200 -4.87 -10.37 -1.87
N HIS A 201 -5.91 -11.20 -1.72
CA HIS A 201 -6.41 -12.02 -2.82
C HIS A 201 -6.96 -11.12 -3.93
N ALA A 202 -6.99 -11.62 -5.18
CA ALA A 202 -7.48 -10.86 -6.34
C ALA A 202 -8.94 -10.34 -6.16
N GLU A 203 -9.70 -10.92 -5.24
CA GLU A 203 -11.03 -10.46 -4.82
C GLU A 203 -11.05 -9.16 -4.00
N ASP A 204 -9.91 -8.68 -3.50
CA ASP A 204 -9.76 -7.40 -2.79
C ASP A 204 -9.44 -6.21 -3.74
N GLU A 205 -9.35 -6.45 -5.06
CA GLU A 205 -9.29 -5.37 -6.05
C GLU A 205 -10.66 -4.67 -6.13
N VAL A 206 -10.86 -3.66 -5.28
CA VAL A 206 -11.99 -2.74 -5.43
C VAL A 206 -11.79 -1.96 -6.74
N ASP A 207 -12.58 -2.33 -7.75
CA ASP A 207 -12.72 -1.58 -8.98
C ASP A 207 -13.12 -0.14 -8.62
N SER A 208 -12.20 0.80 -8.83
CA SER A 208 -12.31 2.19 -8.34
C SER A 208 -13.34 3.02 -9.13
N MET A 209 -14.34 2.37 -9.71
CA MET A 209 -15.43 2.94 -10.49
C MET A 209 -16.79 2.52 -9.95
N ASN A 210 -17.10 2.74 -8.66
CA ASN A 210 -18.50 2.69 -8.18
C ASN A 210 -18.77 3.47 -6.88
N LEU A 211 -18.02 4.54 -6.57
CA LEU A 211 -18.35 5.38 -5.41
C LEU A 211 -19.42 6.47 -5.65
N ASN A 212 -20.06 6.50 -6.82
CA ASN A 212 -21.12 7.48 -7.14
C ASN A 212 -22.50 6.85 -7.43
N LYS A 213 -22.86 5.75 -6.77
CA LYS A 213 -24.28 5.40 -6.67
C LYS A 213 -24.80 5.87 -5.33
N GLU A 214 -25.41 7.06 -5.34
CA GLU A 214 -26.33 7.46 -4.26
C GLU A 214 -27.31 6.29 -4.00
N PRO A 215 -27.65 6.00 -2.74
CA PRO A 215 -28.61 4.97 -2.44
C PRO A 215 -29.96 5.35 -3.06
N VAL A 216 -30.46 4.47 -3.94
CA VAL A 216 -31.84 4.53 -4.43
C VAL A 216 -32.75 4.52 -3.21
N ARG A 217 -33.43 5.64 -2.94
CA ARG A 217 -34.46 5.71 -1.92
C ARG A 217 -35.52 4.64 -2.21
N PRO A 218 -35.95 3.86 -1.21
CA PRO A 218 -37.11 2.99 -1.36
C PRO A 218 -38.32 3.85 -1.76
N GLN A 219 -38.92 3.55 -2.92
CA GLN A 219 -40.21 4.10 -3.28
C GLN A 219 -41.23 3.63 -2.24
N SER A 220 -41.74 4.57 -1.44
CA SER A 220 -42.91 4.34 -0.61
C SER A 220 -44.09 4.01 -1.52
N ASN A 221 -44.52 2.76 -1.53
CA ASN A 221 -45.79 2.38 -2.13
C ASN A 221 -46.91 3.15 -1.42
N ARG A 222 -47.50 4.12 -2.13
CA ARG A 222 -48.77 4.72 -1.75
C ARG A 222 -49.85 3.65 -1.83
N SER A 223 -50.32 3.23 -0.66
CA SER A 223 -51.60 2.56 -0.51
C SER A 223 -52.71 3.55 -0.87
N SER A 224 -53.33 3.37 -2.04
CA SER A 224 -54.62 3.97 -2.35
C SER A 224 -55.72 2.99 -1.97
N ARG A 225 -56.46 3.32 -0.91
CA ARG A 225 -57.86 2.88 -0.74
C ARG A 225 -58.64 3.31 -1.98
N TRP A 226 -59.43 2.43 -2.58
CA TRP A 226 -60.90 2.34 -2.55
C TRP A 226 -61.31 1.14 -3.43
#